data_AF-A0A7W0LZ41-F1
#
_entry.id   AF-A0A7W0LZ41-F1
#
_cell.length_a   1.000
_cell.length_b   1.000
_cell.length_c   1.000
_cell.angle_alpha   90.00
_cell.angle_beta   90.00
_cell.angle_gamma   90.00
#
_symmetry.space_group_name_H-M   'P 1'
#
loop_
_entity.id
_entity.type
_entity.pdbx_description
1 polymer ?
#
loop_
_entity_poly.entity_id
_entity_poly.type
_entity_poly.pdbx_seq_one_letter_code
_entity_poly.pdbx_strand_id
1 'polypeptide(L)'
;AIGLILLARGETSPDGLHIAYGIVPLVVSLVSEGMRVGAAQRELEDVEDIEGLERSEQIVIARRVARSEMGVMTVGALLILTLALRAYQTGGA
;
A
#
# COMPACT_ATOMS: atom_id res chain seq x y z
N ALA A 1 -12.77 3.17 -14.05
CA ALA A 1 -13.03 2.87 -15.49
C ALA A 1 -13.29 4.12 -16.31
N ILE A 2 -14.23 4.99 -15.92
CA ILE A 2 -14.64 6.18 -16.71
C ILE A 2 -13.47 7.12 -17.05
N GLY A 3 -12.58 7.45 -16.09
CA GLY A 3 -11.42 8.31 -16.37
C GLY A 3 -10.44 7.75 -17.41
N LEU A 4 -10.29 6.41 -17.46
CA LEU A 4 -9.41 5.73 -18.43
C LEU A 4 -10.02 5.76 -19.84
N ILE A 5 -11.36 5.68 -19.93
CA ILE A 5 -12.12 5.84 -21.18
C ILE A 5 -12.04 7.29 -21.69
N LEU A 6 -12.12 8.27 -20.80
CA LEU A 6 -11.99 9.69 -21.15
C LEU A 6 -10.57 10.01 -21.65
N LEU A 7 -9.55 9.52 -20.95
CA LEU A 7 -8.15 9.67 -21.38
C LEU A 7 -7.89 9.02 -22.75
N ALA A 8 -8.43 7.82 -22.98
CA ALA A 8 -8.33 7.14 -24.29
C ALA A 8 -9.05 7.89 -25.42
N ARG A 9 -10.02 8.77 -25.09
CA ARG A 9 -10.70 9.67 -26.02
C ARG A 9 -9.98 11.01 -26.21
N GLY A 10 -8.83 11.22 -25.56
CA GLY A 10 -8.05 12.44 -25.65
C GLY A 10 -8.53 13.56 -24.72
N GLU A 11 -9.49 13.28 -23.83
CA GLU A 11 -9.97 14.25 -22.84
C GLU A 11 -8.95 14.34 -21.70
N THR A 12 -8.34 15.52 -21.54
CA THR A 12 -7.39 15.82 -20.46
C THR A 12 -7.91 16.99 -19.63
N SER A 13 -7.88 16.86 -18.31
CA SER A 13 -8.10 18.02 -17.42
C SER A 13 -6.99 19.05 -17.68
N PRO A 14 -7.31 20.36 -17.71
CA PRO A 14 -6.39 21.43 -18.08
C PRO A 14 -5.06 21.43 -17.31
N ASP A 15 -5.09 20.89 -16.08
CA ASP A 15 -3.97 20.97 -15.14
C ASP A 15 -3.12 19.68 -15.09
N GLY A 16 -3.50 18.61 -15.81
CA GLY A 16 -2.76 17.33 -15.84
C GLY A 16 -2.75 16.51 -14.53
N LEU A 17 -3.27 17.07 -13.44
CA LEU A 17 -3.16 16.55 -12.07
C LEU A 17 -3.85 15.19 -11.86
N HIS A 18 -4.89 14.90 -12.65
CA HIS A 18 -5.64 13.65 -12.66
C HIS A 18 -4.76 12.41 -12.93
N ILE A 19 -3.71 12.54 -13.74
CA ILE A 19 -2.76 11.44 -14.00
C ILE A 19 -1.93 11.17 -12.75
N ALA A 20 -1.45 12.22 -12.07
CA ALA A 20 -0.69 12.06 -10.83
C ALA A 20 -1.55 11.41 -9.74
N TYR A 21 -2.80 11.83 -9.56
CA TYR A 21 -3.71 11.20 -8.60
C TYR A 21 -4.10 9.77 -8.94
N GLY A 22 -4.06 9.38 -10.21
CA GLY A 22 -4.30 8.00 -10.63
C GLY A 22 -3.08 7.09 -10.42
N ILE A 23 -1.88 7.58 -10.74
CA ILE A 23 -0.65 6.78 -10.72
C ILE A 23 -0.04 6.70 -9.32
N VAL A 24 -0.02 7.81 -8.56
CA VAL A 24 0.64 7.84 -7.25
C VAL A 24 0.08 6.79 -6.28
N PRO A 25 -1.24 6.55 -6.18
CA PRO A 25 -1.75 5.47 -5.33
C PRO A 25 -1.22 4.09 -5.69
N LEU A 26 -1.03 3.79 -6.98
CA LEU A 26 -0.46 2.51 -7.44
C LEU A 26 1.01 2.37 -7.01
N VAL A 27 1.79 3.45 -7.13
CA VAL A 27 3.17 3.49 -6.68
C VAL A 27 3.25 3.31 -5.16
N VAL A 28 2.38 4.00 -4.41
CA VAL A 28 2.30 3.84 -2.94
C VAL A 28 1.96 2.40 -2.58
N SER A 29 0.97 1.78 -3.23
CA SER A 29 0.64 0.36 -3.00
C SER A 29 1.82 -0.57 -3.25
N LEU A 30 2.57 -0.37 -4.34
CA LEU A 30 3.74 -1.18 -4.67
C LEU A 30 4.87 -1.00 -3.65
N VAL A 31 5.16 0.24 -3.24
CA VAL A 31 6.18 0.51 -2.21
C VAL A 31 5.76 -0.08 -0.87
N SER A 32 4.50 0.08 -0.47
CA SER A 32 3.95 -0.52 0.75
C SER A 32 4.03 -2.05 0.71
N GLU A 33 3.84 -2.67 -0.45
CA GLU A 33 4.03 -4.12 -0.63
C GLU A 33 5.49 -4.54 -0.40
N GLY A 34 6.46 -3.84 -1.00
CA GLY A 34 7.88 -4.09 -0.76
C GLY A 34 8.26 -3.90 0.72
N MET A 35 7.71 -2.87 1.36
CA MET A 35 7.89 -2.63 2.79
C MET A 35 7.25 -3.72 3.65
N ARG A 36 6.10 -4.29 3.24
CA ARG A 36 5.43 -5.39 3.93
C ARG A 36 6.34 -6.61 3.98
N VAL A 37 6.93 -6.97 2.84
CA VAL A 37 7.91 -8.05 2.74
C VAL A 37 9.12 -7.76 3.64
N GLY A 38 9.69 -6.56 3.58
CA GLY A 38 10.82 -6.19 4.43
C GLY A 38 10.51 -6.24 5.94
N ALA A 39 9.31 -5.82 6.31
CA ALA A 39 8.82 -5.88 7.70
C ALA A 39 8.67 -7.33 8.20
N ALA A 40 8.18 -8.23 7.34
CA ALA A 40 8.10 -9.66 7.65
C ALA A 40 9.49 -10.30 7.79
N GLN A 41 10.39 -10.03 6.84
CA GLN A 41 11.76 -10.55 6.86
C GLN A 41 12.50 -10.17 8.15
N ARG A 42 12.31 -8.94 8.63
CA ARG A 42 12.95 -8.47 9.86
C ARG A 42 12.47 -9.17 11.13
N GLU A 43 11.22 -9.62 11.16
CA GLU A 43 10.71 -10.41 12.29
C GLU A 43 11.18 -11.87 12.26
N LEU A 44 11.71 -12.32 11.11
CA LEU A 44 12.20 -13.69 10.90
C LEU A 44 13.73 -13.80 10.88
N GLU A 45 14.46 -12.68 10.96
CA GLU A 45 15.93 -12.62 10.83
C GLU A 45 16.66 -13.55 11.82
N ASP A 46 16.12 -13.69 13.04
CA ASP A 46 16.69 -14.52 14.11
C ASP A 46 16.06 -15.92 14.21
N VAL A 47 15.18 -16.30 13.26
CA VAL A 47 14.45 -17.58 13.29
C VAL A 47 15.01 -18.53 12.24
N GLU A 48 15.86 -19.46 12.67
CA GLU A 48 16.55 -20.41 11.76
C GLU A 48 15.63 -21.51 11.21
N ASP A 49 14.74 -22.06 12.04
CA ASP A 49 13.81 -23.13 11.66
C ASP A 49 12.42 -22.87 12.25
N ILE A 50 11.50 -22.37 11.42
CA ILE A 50 10.11 -22.14 11.84
C ILE A 50 9.35 -23.46 12.04
N GLU A 51 9.66 -24.49 11.24
CA GLU A 51 8.90 -25.75 11.22
C GLU A 51 9.21 -26.60 12.45
N GLY A 52 10.42 -26.49 13.00
CA GLY A 52 10.85 -27.13 14.24
C GLY A 52 10.30 -26.52 15.53
N LEU A 53 9.70 -25.33 15.48
CA LEU A 53 9.17 -24.64 16.67
C LEU A 53 7.90 -25.27 17.21
N GLU A 54 7.64 -25.08 18.50
CA GLU A 54 6.33 -25.41 19.06
C GLU A 54 5.23 -24.55 18.43
N ARG A 55 4.01 -25.11 18.33
CA ARG A 55 2.85 -24.42 17.75
C ARG A 55 2.58 -23.06 18.42
N SER A 56 2.78 -22.99 19.73
CA SER A 56 2.64 -21.77 20.54
C SER A 56 3.60 -20.67 20.07
N GLU A 57 4.86 -21.01 19.83
CA GLU A 57 5.90 -20.10 19.37
C GLU A 57 5.65 -19.63 17.93
N GLN A 58 5.27 -20.55 17.04
CA GLN A 58 4.87 -20.22 15.66
C GLN A 58 3.74 -19.18 15.62
N ILE A 59 2.72 -19.34 16.49
CA ILE A 59 1.60 -18.40 16.58
C ILE A 59 2.08 -17.02 17.06
N VAL A 60 3.01 -16.97 18.01
CA VAL A 60 3.58 -15.71 18.51
C VAL A 60 4.33 -14.97 17.40
N ILE A 61 5.16 -15.68 16.64
CA ILE A 61 5.91 -15.11 15.50
C ILE A 61 4.95 -14.64 14.41
N ALA A 62 4.00 -15.48 14.00
CA ALA A 62 3.01 -15.13 12.99
C ALA A 62 2.22 -13.87 13.37
N ARG A 63 1.84 -13.73 14.65
CA ARG A 63 1.14 -12.54 15.15
C ARG A 63 2.03 -11.29 15.11
N ARG A 64 3.34 -11.45 15.29
CA ARG A 64 4.31 -10.35 15.25
C ARG A 64 4.50 -9.85 13.83
N VAL A 65 4.73 -10.77 12.89
CA VAL A 65 4.76 -10.50 11.45
C VAL A 65 3.48 -9.79 11.01
N ALA A 66 2.30 -10.38 11.27
CA ALA A 66 1.02 -9.81 10.86
C ALA A 66 0.80 -8.39 11.42
N ARG A 67 1.23 -8.12 12.66
CA ARG A 67 1.13 -6.77 13.25
C ARG A 67 2.07 -5.78 12.58
N SER A 68 3.29 -6.19 12.26
CA SER A 68 4.27 -5.38 11.54
C SER A 68 3.75 -5.02 10.13
N GLU A 69 3.23 -6.02 9.41
CA GLU A 69 2.61 -5.85 8.10
C GLU A 69 1.39 -4.91 8.14
N MET A 70 0.50 -5.08 9.12
CA MET A 70 -0.65 -4.19 9.30
C MET A 70 -0.24 -2.73 9.51
N GLY A 71 0.86 -2.48 10.22
CA GLY A 71 1.41 -1.13 10.38
C GLY A 71 1.77 -0.50 9.03
N VAL A 72 2.52 -1.22 8.20
CA VAL A 72 2.91 -0.78 6.85
C VAL A 72 1.68 -0.50 5.98
N MET A 73 0.72 -1.43 5.96
CA MET A 73 -0.48 -1.31 5.13
C MET A 73 -1.37 -0.15 5.59
N THR A 74 -1.46 0.11 6.88
CA THR A 74 -2.23 1.24 7.43
C THR A 74 -1.64 2.56 6.97
N VAL A 75 -0.32 2.72 7.01
CA VAL A 75 0.36 3.93 6.52
C VAL A 75 0.10 4.11 5.03
N GLY A 76 0.26 3.05 4.23
CA GLY A 76 -0.04 3.09 2.79
C GLY A 76 -1.49 3.50 2.50
N ALA A 77 -2.45 2.94 3.24
CA ALA A 77 -3.86 3.29 3.11
C ALA A 77 -4.15 4.76 3.48
N LEU A 78 -3.54 5.27 4.55
CA LEU A 78 -3.69 6.68 4.95
C LEU A 78 -3.11 7.64 3.90
N LEU A 79 -1.98 7.29 3.28
CA LEU A 79 -1.40 8.08 2.18
C LEU A 79 -2.34 8.12 0.98
N ILE A 80 -2.87 6.96 0.57
CA ILE A 80 -3.82 6.86 -0.55
C ILE A 80 -5.11 7.64 -0.22
N LEU A 81 -5.65 7.49 0.99
CA LEU A 81 -6.84 8.20 1.44
C LEU A 81 -6.62 9.72 1.40
N THR A 82 -5.49 10.20 1.91
CA THR A 82 -5.15 11.63 1.90
C THR A 82 -5.06 12.17 0.47
N LEU A 83 -4.44 11.41 -0.44
CA LEU A 83 -4.38 11.77 -1.86
C LEU A 83 -5.76 11.78 -2.51
N ALA A 84 -6.62 10.81 -2.20
CA ALA A 84 -7.98 10.73 -2.71
C ALA A 84 -8.83 11.92 -2.23
N LEU A 85 -8.72 12.30 -0.95
CA LEU A 85 -9.38 13.49 -0.39
C LEU A 85 -8.89 14.77 -1.08
N ARG A 86 -7.58 14.91 -1.28
CA ARG A 86 -6.99 16.06 -1.97
C ARG A 86 -7.39 16.11 -3.45
N ALA A 87 -7.49 14.96 -4.12
CA ALA A 87 -7.98 14.86 -5.48
C ALA A 87 -9.46 15.30 -5.58
N TYR A 88 -10.30 14.88 -4.64
CA TYR A 88 -11.70 15.29 -4.56
C TYR A 88 -11.83 16.81 -4.38
N GLN A 89 -11.05 17.41 -3.48
CA GLN A 89 -11.05 18.87 -3.24
C GLN A 89 -10.55 19.67 -4.43
N THR A 90 -9.60 19.14 -5.21
CA THR A 90 -9.01 19.84 -6.36
C THR A 90 -9.74 19.61 -7.68
N GLY A 91 -10.47 18.49 -7.82
CA GLY A 91 -11.24 18.16 -9.02
C GLY A 91 -12.72 18.51 -8.97
N GLY A 92 -13.24 18.95 -7.81
CA GLY A 92 -14.65 19.33 -7.61
C GLY A 92 -14.95 20.83 -7.74
N ALA A 93 -13.99 21.64 -8.19
CA ALA A 93 -14.14 23.09 -8.42
C ALA A 93 -14.39 23.39 -9.90
#